data_AF-A0A0R1GUQ3-F1
#
_entry.id   AF-A0A0R1GUQ3-F1
#
_cell.length_a   1.000
_cell.length_b   1.000
_cell.length_c   1.000
_cell.angle_alpha   90.00
_cell.angle_beta   90.00
_cell.angle_gamma   90.00
#
_symmetry.space_group_name_H-M   'P 1'
#
loop_
_entity.id
_entity.type
_entity.pdbx_description
1 polymer ?
#
loop_
_entity_poly.entity_id
_entity_poly.type
_entity_poly.pdbx_seq_one_letter_code
_entity_poly.pdbx_strand_id
1 'polypeptide(L)'
;MMVTAKIVFAERRALDKLPQENHFVYIVDYPICQVDRSGQLLVAKNYASWGEITQITIDTRQRFVINSTSGHSLTLGPKKIVNYDTDVADMSVTALLKTNGYRLPVTTAQPLTDEFKAQLAAVFPTVKTLTEIPEKYAVIDCEFGILFRTQRQGDSTVQRRATFYGEKAGIFQLAVLGYAGNQALDLFFNRYLDNPNFSAEIKLRGLKETQLTLAEYDRQTDPVTVLKAFIHEVLARQLPLVFWDKSNDLRLLRHTLAVNFDAFSAAEQALLNMKLAVFDGSIYTNQVINRSNHRKKDTHHYLPLNGVAGLLNIFNPHQHNALWDAQTTHCVVNALAKIQQTEPLVLTRPQAGIRLDSVSDVGVEDVPQSADDQQPMVSQPKMLVPTPAIFCQLRATGKTYREIAQQFGVSTSTVWRAVKRQTKSAITN
;
A
#
# COMPACT_ATOMS: atom_id res chain seq x y z
N MET A 1 4.56 -22.98 -8.54
CA MET A 1 4.17 -21.80 -7.71
C MET A 1 5.40 -21.46 -6.88
N MET A 2 5.89 -20.22 -6.93
CA MET A 2 6.97 -19.80 -6.02
C MET A 2 6.35 -19.61 -4.64
N VAL A 3 7.00 -20.19 -3.62
CA VAL A 3 6.56 -20.09 -2.22
C VAL A 3 7.54 -19.16 -1.49
N THR A 4 7.03 -18.25 -0.68
CA THR A 4 7.84 -17.36 0.15
C THR A 4 8.03 -17.97 1.54
N ALA A 5 9.26 -17.84 2.05
CA ALA A 5 9.62 -18.28 3.40
C ALA A 5 9.95 -17.08 4.28
N LYS A 6 9.54 -17.13 5.56
CA LYS A 6 9.91 -16.11 6.56
C LYS A 6 11.25 -16.45 7.22
N ILE A 7 11.51 -17.74 7.43
CA ILE A 7 12.68 -18.25 8.14
C ILE A 7 13.21 -19.50 7.44
N VAL A 8 14.53 -19.59 7.27
CA VAL A 8 15.23 -20.79 6.79
C VAL A 8 16.38 -21.12 7.72
N PHE A 9 16.43 -22.37 8.16
CA PHE A 9 17.51 -22.94 8.95
C PHE A 9 18.38 -23.81 8.03
N ALA A 10 19.67 -23.49 7.89
CA ALA A 10 20.58 -24.22 7.01
C ALA A 10 21.74 -24.90 7.75
N GLU A 11 22.12 -26.09 7.30
CA GLU A 11 23.31 -26.82 7.79
C GLU A 11 24.60 -26.27 7.21
N ARG A 12 25.64 -26.26 8.04
CA ARG A 12 27.03 -26.30 7.59
C ARG A 12 27.55 -27.73 7.78
N ARG A 13 27.72 -28.51 6.71
CA ARG A 13 28.34 -29.85 6.81
C ARG A 13 29.76 -29.75 7.36
N ALA A 14 30.01 -30.36 8.52
CA ALA A 14 31.24 -31.08 8.82
C ALA A 14 30.99 -32.12 9.95
N LEU A 15 30.83 -33.37 9.51
CA LEU A 15 31.08 -34.65 10.20
C LEU A 15 30.35 -34.98 11.50
N ASP A 16 29.73 -36.17 11.46
CA ASP A 16 29.18 -36.89 12.59
C ASP A 16 30.14 -36.91 13.79
N LYS A 17 29.58 -36.64 14.99
CA LYS A 17 30.16 -36.71 16.36
C LYS A 17 30.70 -35.40 16.94
N LEU A 18 29.79 -34.49 17.38
CA LEU A 18 29.79 -33.64 18.62
C LEU A 18 28.81 -32.43 18.46
N PRO A 19 28.42 -31.69 19.52
CA PRO A 19 27.07 -31.14 19.74
C PRO A 19 26.78 -29.82 19.00
N GLN A 20 25.54 -29.62 18.52
CA GLN A 20 24.86 -28.34 18.19
C GLN A 20 25.72 -27.15 17.68
N GLU A 21 26.74 -27.37 16.87
CA GLU A 21 27.58 -26.28 16.34
C GLU A 21 27.30 -26.01 14.85
N ASN A 22 26.94 -24.76 14.54
CA ASN A 22 26.99 -24.10 13.22
C ASN A 22 25.82 -24.29 12.23
N HIS A 23 24.61 -23.83 12.60
CA HIS A 23 23.54 -23.55 11.65
C HIS A 23 23.48 -22.05 11.30
N PHE A 24 23.29 -21.72 10.02
CA PHE A 24 22.90 -20.36 9.62
C PHE A 24 21.39 -20.26 9.64
N VAL A 25 20.89 -19.17 10.20
CA VAL A 25 19.47 -18.84 10.21
C VAL A 25 19.28 -17.57 9.40
N TYR A 26 18.47 -17.70 8.35
CA TYR A 26 18.09 -16.62 7.46
C TYR A 26 16.67 -16.22 7.79
N ILE A 27 16.46 -14.98 8.15
CA ILE A 27 15.18 -14.46 8.62
C ILE A 27 14.95 -13.16 7.85
N VAL A 28 13.80 -13.03 7.20
CA VAL A 28 13.43 -11.77 6.52
C VAL A 28 13.47 -10.62 7.54
N ASP A 29 14.08 -9.51 7.14
CA ASP A 29 14.36 -8.30 7.94
C ASP A 29 15.40 -8.46 9.05
N TYR A 30 16.23 -9.51 9.01
CA TYR A 30 17.36 -9.68 9.92
C TYR A 30 18.66 -9.96 9.15
N PRO A 31 19.83 -9.64 9.74
CA PRO A 31 21.10 -10.12 9.20
C PRO A 31 21.18 -11.64 9.25
N ILE A 32 22.09 -12.21 8.46
CA ILE A 32 22.40 -13.64 8.53
C ILE A 32 22.88 -13.95 9.95
N CYS A 33 22.17 -14.85 10.62
CA CYS A 33 22.46 -15.25 11.99
C CYS A 33 23.13 -16.62 12.02
N GLN A 34 23.94 -16.85 13.05
CA GLN A 34 24.48 -18.15 13.44
C GLN A 34 23.98 -18.47 14.84
N VAL A 35 23.69 -19.74 15.11
CA VAL A 35 23.27 -20.18 16.44
C VAL A 35 24.50 -20.44 17.31
N ASP A 36 24.49 -19.94 18.55
CA ASP A 36 25.49 -20.29 19.56
C ASP A 36 25.09 -21.50 20.41
N ARG A 37 25.97 -21.94 21.32
CA ARG A 37 25.76 -23.12 22.18
C ARG A 37 24.56 -23.00 23.14
N SER A 38 23.99 -21.81 23.32
CA SER A 38 22.83 -21.56 24.17
C SER A 38 21.50 -21.52 23.39
N GLY A 39 21.55 -21.69 22.06
CA GLY A 39 20.41 -21.50 21.17
C GLY A 39 20.13 -20.02 20.88
N GLN A 40 21.06 -19.12 21.23
CA GLN A 40 20.97 -17.71 20.92
C GLN A 40 21.47 -17.45 19.50
N LEU A 41 20.72 -16.65 18.76
CA LEU A 41 21.12 -16.19 17.44
C LEU A 41 22.10 -15.03 17.57
N LEU A 42 23.27 -15.17 16.97
CA LEU A 42 24.30 -14.14 16.86
C LEU A 42 24.47 -13.75 15.40
N VAL A 43 24.82 -12.50 15.12
CA VAL A 43 25.12 -12.10 13.74
C VAL A 43 26.33 -12.87 13.23
N ALA A 44 26.20 -13.52 12.07
CA ALA A 44 27.28 -14.21 11.41
C ALA A 44 28.30 -13.21 10.88
N LYS A 45 29.44 -13.07 11.58
CA LYS A 45 30.47 -12.06 11.26
C LYS A 45 30.94 -12.12 9.81
N ASN A 46 31.04 -13.32 9.24
CA ASN A 46 31.48 -13.55 7.85
C ASN A 46 30.48 -13.04 6.80
N TYR A 47 29.25 -12.72 7.21
CA TYR A 47 28.18 -12.20 6.36
C TYR A 47 27.71 -10.81 6.80
N ALA A 48 28.45 -10.15 7.70
CA ALA A 48 28.05 -8.85 8.23
C ALA A 48 27.90 -7.77 7.13
N SER A 49 28.64 -7.89 6.02
CA SER A 49 28.56 -7.00 4.86
C SER A 49 27.33 -7.21 3.97
N TRP A 50 26.59 -8.31 4.15
CA TRP A 50 25.41 -8.61 3.33
C TRP A 50 24.17 -7.80 3.73
N GLY A 51 24.20 -7.17 4.91
CA GLY A 51 23.05 -6.47 5.46
C GLY A 51 21.95 -7.43 5.90
N GLU A 52 20.69 -7.00 5.79
CA GLU A 52 19.52 -7.77 6.17
C GLU A 52 19.00 -8.61 5.01
N ILE A 53 18.39 -9.76 5.31
CA ILE A 53 17.69 -10.56 4.30
C ILE A 53 16.39 -9.85 3.95
N THR A 54 16.20 -9.52 2.68
CA THR A 54 14.99 -8.83 2.18
C THR A 54 13.91 -9.80 1.74
N GLN A 55 14.31 -10.97 1.25
CA GLN A 55 13.37 -11.94 0.71
C GLN A 55 13.96 -13.34 0.71
N ILE A 56 13.12 -14.34 0.98
CA ILE A 56 13.43 -15.75 0.77
C ILE A 56 12.34 -16.38 -0.09
N THR A 57 12.73 -16.91 -1.24
CA THR A 57 11.81 -17.60 -2.16
C THR A 57 12.26 -19.04 -2.38
N ILE A 58 11.29 -19.92 -2.55
CA ILE A 58 11.50 -21.32 -2.93
C ILE A 58 11.12 -21.43 -4.40
N ASP A 59 12.13 -21.70 -5.24
CA ASP A 59 11.95 -21.80 -6.67
C ASP A 59 11.31 -23.14 -7.09
N THR A 60 11.02 -23.28 -8.38
CA THR A 60 10.39 -24.50 -8.94
C THR A 60 11.25 -25.76 -8.82
N ARG A 61 12.55 -25.62 -8.48
CA ARG A 61 13.50 -26.71 -8.24
C ARG A 61 13.74 -26.94 -6.74
N GLN A 62 12.89 -26.41 -5.86
CA GLN A 62 13.01 -26.51 -4.40
C GLN A 62 14.32 -25.91 -3.86
N ARG A 63 14.87 -24.91 -4.56
CA ARG A 63 16.03 -24.14 -4.09
C ARG A 63 15.56 -22.89 -3.39
N PHE A 64 16.21 -22.58 -2.27
CA PHE A 64 15.95 -21.41 -1.46
C PHE A 64 16.84 -20.28 -1.94
N VAL A 65 16.23 -19.25 -2.53
CA VAL A 65 16.89 -18.04 -3.00
C VAL A 65 16.70 -16.96 -1.95
N ILE A 66 17.81 -16.55 -1.34
CA ILE A 66 17.88 -15.63 -0.20
C ILE A 66 18.53 -14.34 -0.71
N ASN A 67 17.78 -13.24 -0.70
CA ASN A 67 18.26 -11.94 -1.15
C ASN A 67 18.52 -11.03 0.03
N SER A 68 19.51 -10.14 -0.08
CA SER A 68 19.87 -9.20 0.97
C SER A 68 19.83 -7.74 0.52
N THR A 69 19.84 -6.81 1.47
CA THR A 69 19.79 -5.36 1.22
C THR A 69 21.01 -4.85 0.44
N SER A 70 22.15 -5.53 0.54
CA SER A 70 23.37 -5.17 -0.22
C SER A 70 23.34 -5.64 -1.67
N GLY A 71 22.23 -6.25 -2.13
CA GLY A 71 22.12 -6.85 -3.46
C GLY A 71 22.79 -8.22 -3.60
N HIS A 72 23.33 -8.80 -2.51
CA HIS A 72 23.82 -10.17 -2.55
C HIS A 72 22.66 -11.17 -2.58
N SER A 73 22.86 -12.28 -3.28
CA SER A 73 21.90 -13.37 -3.36
C SER A 73 22.60 -14.71 -3.11
N LEU A 74 21.99 -15.55 -2.28
CA LEU A 74 22.45 -16.90 -1.98
C LEU A 74 21.38 -17.90 -2.38
N THR A 75 21.77 -18.91 -3.16
CA THR A 75 20.90 -20.02 -3.52
C THR A 75 21.33 -21.28 -2.78
N LEU A 76 20.45 -21.83 -1.93
CA LEU A 76 20.66 -23.06 -1.20
C LEU A 76 19.80 -24.19 -1.77
N GLY A 77 20.41 -25.35 -1.99
CA GLY A 77 19.66 -26.55 -2.36
C GLY A 77 18.95 -27.16 -1.15
N PRO A 78 17.90 -27.97 -1.35
CA PRO A 78 17.07 -28.50 -0.27
C PRO A 78 17.87 -29.38 0.71
N LYS A 79 18.92 -30.07 0.23
CA LYS A 79 19.82 -30.88 1.07
C LYS A 79 20.64 -30.07 2.10
N LYS A 80 20.65 -28.73 1.99
CA LYS A 80 21.34 -27.84 2.93
C LYS A 80 20.37 -27.22 3.94
N ILE A 81 19.07 -27.47 3.81
CA ILE A 81 18.04 -26.88 4.66
C ILE A 81 17.63 -27.91 5.71
N VAL A 82 17.74 -27.51 6.98
CA VAL A 82 17.29 -28.29 8.13
C VAL A 82 15.78 -28.16 8.31
N ASN A 83 15.31 -26.92 8.30
CA ASN A 83 13.92 -26.57 8.47
C ASN A 83 13.64 -25.19 7.84
N TYR A 84 12.38 -24.87 7.60
CA TYR A 84 11.97 -23.54 7.18
C TYR A 84 10.49 -23.30 7.52
N ASP A 85 10.15 -22.03 7.77
CA ASP A 85 8.79 -21.60 8.04
C ASP A 85 8.30 -20.67 6.91
N THR A 86 7.08 -20.88 6.43
CA THR A 86 6.47 -20.11 5.35
C THR A 86 5.47 -19.08 5.88
N ASP A 87 5.02 -18.19 5.01
CA ASP A 87 4.00 -17.17 5.33
C ASP A 87 2.63 -17.74 5.73
N VAL A 88 2.41 -19.05 5.64
CA VAL A 88 1.11 -19.71 5.92
C VAL A 88 0.81 -19.75 7.42
N ALA A 89 1.83 -19.69 8.27
CA ALA A 89 1.66 -19.51 9.70
C ALA A 89 1.57 -18.00 9.99
N ASP A 90 0.41 -17.54 10.42
CA ASP A 90 0.13 -16.15 10.83
C ASP A 90 0.84 -15.76 12.15
N MET A 91 1.99 -16.38 12.41
CA MET A 91 2.80 -16.24 13.61
C MET A 91 3.89 -15.20 13.36
N SER A 92 4.23 -14.46 14.43
CA SER A 92 5.37 -13.55 14.41
C SER A 92 6.68 -14.32 14.29
N VAL A 93 7.70 -13.70 13.69
CA VAL A 93 9.07 -14.25 13.59
C VAL A 93 9.59 -14.69 14.96
N THR A 94 9.34 -13.90 16.01
CA THR A 94 9.73 -14.24 17.38
C THR A 94 9.04 -15.51 17.90
N ALA A 95 7.75 -15.69 17.59
CA ALA A 95 7.00 -16.88 17.98
C ALA A 95 7.47 -18.13 17.20
N LEU A 96 7.76 -17.98 15.91
CA LEU A 96 8.32 -19.06 15.07
C LEU A 96 9.71 -19.48 15.57
N LEU A 97 10.59 -18.53 15.87
CA LEU A 97 11.93 -18.81 16.41
C LEU A 97 11.84 -19.51 17.77
N LYS A 98 10.95 -19.03 18.66
CA LYS A 98 10.73 -19.66 19.97
C LYS A 98 10.21 -21.10 19.84
N THR A 99 9.32 -21.36 18.89
CA THR A 99 8.80 -22.71 18.60
C THR A 99 9.92 -23.64 18.12
N ASN A 100 10.88 -23.09 17.36
CA ASN A 100 12.06 -23.79 16.90
C ASN A 100 13.21 -23.81 17.95
N GLY A 101 12.98 -23.35 19.18
CA GLY A 101 13.98 -23.37 20.27
C GLY A 101 15.03 -22.26 20.24
N TYR A 102 14.88 -21.26 19.37
CA TYR A 102 15.85 -20.17 19.20
C TYR A 102 15.38 -18.87 19.86
N ARG A 103 16.35 -18.05 20.27
CA ARG A 103 16.13 -16.68 20.77
C ARG A 103 16.89 -15.70 19.89
N LEU A 104 16.21 -14.66 19.41
CA LEU A 104 16.86 -13.55 18.71
C LEU A 104 17.91 -12.90 19.62
N PRO A 105 19.02 -12.37 19.07
CA PRO A 105 19.84 -11.45 19.84
C PRO A 105 18.94 -10.31 20.25
N VAL A 106 19.05 -9.88 21.50
CA VAL A 106 18.32 -8.69 21.95
C VAL A 106 18.91 -7.51 21.17
N THR A 107 18.31 -7.18 20.02
CA THR A 107 18.34 -5.82 19.51
C THR A 107 17.53 -5.05 20.53
N THR A 108 18.17 -4.64 21.62
CA THR A 108 17.56 -3.78 22.62
C THR A 108 17.16 -2.51 21.89
N ALA A 109 15.90 -2.45 21.44
CA ALA A 109 15.19 -1.20 21.33
C ALA A 109 15.45 -0.51 22.67
N GLN A 110 15.99 0.71 22.63
CA GLN A 110 16.19 1.45 23.87
C GLN A 110 14.84 1.47 24.59
N PRO A 111 14.78 0.99 25.85
CA PRO A 111 13.53 0.99 26.58
C PRO A 111 13.03 2.43 26.62
N LEU A 112 11.74 2.61 26.31
CA LEU A 112 11.11 3.93 26.39
C LEU A 112 11.22 4.41 27.83
N THR A 113 11.84 5.58 28.03
CA THR A 113 11.89 6.23 29.32
C THR A 113 10.48 6.64 29.74
N ASP A 114 10.21 6.68 31.04
CA ASP A 114 8.89 7.12 31.53
C ASP A 114 8.62 8.59 31.17
N GLU A 115 9.67 9.40 31.09
CA GLU A 115 9.63 10.77 30.58
C GLU A 115 9.10 10.83 29.13
N PHE A 116 9.68 10.03 28.22
CA PHE A 116 9.21 10.01 26.83
C PHE A 116 7.76 9.52 26.72
N LYS A 117 7.35 8.53 27.53
CA LYS A 117 5.96 8.08 27.56
C LYS A 117 5.02 9.21 28.01
N ALA A 118 5.44 10.03 28.97
CA ALA A 118 4.68 11.20 29.41
C ALA A 118 4.58 12.26 28.30
N GLN A 119 5.69 12.56 27.61
CA GLN A 119 5.69 13.47 26.46
C GLN A 119 4.77 12.98 25.33
N LEU A 120 4.84 11.70 24.99
CA LEU A 120 3.97 11.09 23.98
C LEU A 120 2.49 11.13 24.37
N ALA A 121 2.19 10.93 25.65
CA ALA A 121 0.83 11.06 26.18
C ALA A 121 0.33 12.52 26.16
N ALA A 122 1.23 13.50 26.29
CA ALA A 122 0.90 14.92 26.24
C ALA A 122 0.61 15.44 24.83
N VAL A 123 1.10 14.77 23.78
CA VAL A 123 0.82 15.14 22.38
C VAL A 123 -0.49 14.50 21.91
N PHE A 124 -1.47 15.36 21.64
CA PHE A 124 -2.84 15.01 21.24
C PHE A 124 -3.45 13.94 22.15
N PRO A 125 -3.62 14.24 23.45
CA PRO A 125 -4.09 13.27 24.45
C PRO A 125 -5.49 12.74 24.13
N THR A 126 -6.30 13.55 23.43
CA THR A 126 -7.63 13.17 22.98
C THR A 126 -7.75 13.35 21.48
N VAL A 127 -7.97 12.25 20.75
CA VAL A 127 -8.23 12.26 19.30
C VAL A 127 -9.67 11.81 19.04
N LYS A 128 -10.52 12.72 18.54
CA LYS A 128 -11.88 12.40 18.11
C LYS A 128 -11.87 12.10 16.61
N THR A 129 -12.20 10.87 16.23
CA THR A 129 -12.45 10.54 14.81
C THR A 129 -13.86 10.99 14.42
N LEU A 130 -13.95 11.76 13.34
CA LEU A 130 -15.18 12.27 12.75
C LEU A 130 -15.75 11.27 11.75
N THR A 131 -17.08 11.23 11.68
CA THR A 131 -17.82 10.36 10.73
C THR A 131 -18.24 11.09 9.47
N GLU A 132 -18.23 12.42 9.50
CA GLU A 132 -18.62 13.30 8.40
C GLU A 132 -17.47 14.22 8.03
N ILE A 133 -17.43 14.60 6.76
CA ILE A 133 -16.42 15.53 6.24
C ILE A 133 -16.68 16.91 6.88
N PRO A 134 -15.67 17.52 7.54
CA PRO A 134 -15.84 18.85 8.14
C PRO A 134 -16.11 19.92 7.08
N GLU A 135 -16.80 21.01 7.46
CA GLU A 135 -17.02 22.15 6.55
C GLU A 135 -15.73 22.87 6.18
N LYS A 136 -14.82 23.01 7.16
CA LYS A 136 -13.46 23.54 6.99
C LYS A 136 -12.47 22.58 7.61
N TYR A 137 -11.40 22.26 6.90
CA TYR A 137 -10.44 21.25 7.33
C TYR A 137 -9.06 21.49 6.74
N ALA A 138 -8.08 20.82 7.31
CA ALA A 138 -6.71 20.75 6.83
C ALA A 138 -6.40 19.31 6.40
N VAL A 139 -6.22 19.07 5.10
CA VAL A 139 -5.78 17.77 4.61
C VAL A 139 -4.29 17.64 4.81
N ILE A 140 -3.87 16.54 5.40
CA ILE A 140 -2.50 16.30 5.83
C ILE A 140 -2.05 14.93 5.31
N ASP A 141 -0.81 14.87 4.86
CA ASP A 141 -0.13 13.66 4.45
C ASP A 141 1.36 13.76 4.80
N CYS A 142 2.00 12.61 5.03
CA CYS A 142 3.41 12.53 5.38
C CYS A 142 4.14 11.51 4.49
N GLU A 143 5.37 11.84 4.10
CA GLU A 143 6.33 10.85 3.62
C GLU A 143 7.27 10.44 4.73
N PHE A 144 7.75 9.19 4.69
CA PHE A 144 8.56 8.62 5.76
C PHE A 144 9.96 8.22 5.28
N GLY A 145 10.95 8.37 6.17
CA GLY A 145 12.31 7.86 6.00
C GLY A 145 12.60 6.75 7.00
N ILE A 146 13.33 5.71 6.58
CA ILE A 146 13.81 4.65 7.48
C ILE A 146 14.96 5.20 8.33
N LEU A 147 14.98 4.84 9.63
CA LEU A 147 16.00 5.29 10.57
C LEU A 147 17.16 4.29 10.68
N PHE A 148 18.38 4.83 10.76
CA PHE A 148 19.62 4.09 10.83
C PHE A 148 20.48 4.57 11.99
N ARG A 149 21.24 3.65 12.60
CA ARG A 149 22.38 3.99 13.45
C ARG A 149 23.64 3.89 12.62
N THR A 150 24.37 4.99 12.56
CA THR A 150 25.66 5.06 11.87
C THR A 150 26.77 4.74 12.88
N GLN A 151 27.59 3.73 12.58
CA GLN A 151 28.79 3.40 13.35
C GLN A 151 30.02 3.42 12.47
N ARG A 152 31.07 4.09 12.92
CA ARG A 152 32.39 4.04 12.30
C ARG A 152 33.08 2.74 12.72
N GLN A 153 33.47 1.92 11.75
CA GLN A 153 34.25 0.70 11.94
C GLN A 153 35.55 0.82 11.16
N GLY A 154 36.62 1.28 11.83
CA GLY A 154 37.89 1.62 11.18
C GLY A 154 37.71 2.75 10.16
N ASP A 155 38.08 2.47 8.90
CA ASP A 155 37.92 3.40 7.76
C ASP A 155 36.55 3.31 7.08
N SER A 156 35.67 2.42 7.55
CA SER A 156 34.33 2.23 6.97
C SER A 156 33.23 2.81 7.85
N THR A 157 32.17 3.30 7.20
CA THR A 157 30.93 3.70 7.86
C THR A 157 29.89 2.61 7.62
N VAL A 158 29.38 2.02 8.69
CA VAL A 158 28.31 1.01 8.62
C VAL A 158 27.03 1.64 9.13
N GLN A 159 26.01 1.67 8.28
CA GLN A 159 24.65 2.03 8.66
C GLN A 159 23.83 0.76 8.90
N ARG A 160 23.10 0.72 10.01
CA ARG A 160 22.18 -0.38 10.33
C ARG A 160 20.82 0.20 10.66
N ARG A 161 19.75 -0.39 10.14
CA ARG A 161 18.39 0.01 10.53
C ARG A 161 18.27 -0.06 12.05
N ALA A 162 17.66 0.96 12.62
CA ALA A 162 17.59 1.10 14.07
C ALA A 162 16.23 1.59 14.49
N THR A 163 15.89 1.27 15.74
CA THR A 163 14.68 1.74 16.39
C THR A 163 15.04 2.86 17.36
N PHE A 164 14.44 4.03 17.18
CA PHE A 164 14.59 5.20 18.05
C PHE A 164 13.25 5.46 18.72
N TYR A 165 13.25 5.43 20.05
CA TYR A 165 12.02 5.62 20.85
C TYR A 165 10.84 4.74 20.35
N GLY A 166 11.12 3.47 20.04
CA GLY A 166 10.10 2.51 19.58
C GLY A 166 9.79 2.56 18.08
N GLU A 167 10.30 3.55 17.35
CA GLU A 167 10.01 3.73 15.92
C GLU A 167 11.17 3.38 15.00
N LYS A 168 10.85 2.81 13.82
CA LYS A 168 11.82 2.44 12.77
C LYS A 168 11.88 3.47 11.63
N ALA A 169 10.97 4.43 11.65
CA ALA A 169 10.83 5.46 10.63
C ALA A 169 10.55 6.81 11.29
N GLY A 170 10.90 7.89 10.58
CA GLY A 170 10.55 9.26 10.95
C GLY A 170 9.88 9.98 9.77
N ILE A 171 9.22 11.11 10.03
CA ILE A 171 8.67 11.95 8.97
C ILE A 171 9.82 12.59 8.19
N PHE A 172 9.77 12.47 6.86
CA PHE A 172 10.69 13.07 5.90
C PHE A 172 10.07 14.27 5.18
N GLN A 173 8.78 14.19 4.84
CA GLN A 173 8.02 15.32 4.28
C GLN A 173 6.70 15.42 5.03
N LEU A 174 6.27 16.64 5.32
CA LEU A 174 5.00 16.95 5.93
C LEU A 174 4.30 18.01 5.08
N ALA A 175 3.12 17.66 4.56
CA ALA A 175 2.32 18.57 3.77
C ALA A 175 0.92 18.75 4.36
N VAL A 176 0.41 19.98 4.30
CA VAL A 176 -0.93 20.35 4.75
C VAL A 176 -1.54 21.37 3.81
N LEU A 177 -2.78 21.12 3.39
CA LEU A 177 -3.58 22.00 2.54
C LEU A 177 -4.93 22.27 3.19
N GLY A 178 -5.30 23.54 3.34
CA GLY A 178 -6.60 23.92 3.92
C GLY A 178 -7.70 24.06 2.89
N TYR A 179 -8.91 23.61 3.23
CA TYR A 179 -10.09 23.75 2.39
C TYR A 179 -11.35 24.09 3.18
N ALA A 180 -12.30 24.74 2.49
CA ALA A 180 -13.69 24.89 2.88
C ALA A 180 -14.57 24.41 1.71
N GLY A 181 -15.11 23.20 1.81
CA GLY A 181 -15.76 22.54 0.66
C GLY A 181 -14.79 22.35 -0.51
N ASN A 182 -15.03 23.00 -1.65
CA ASN A 182 -14.15 22.99 -2.84
C ASN A 182 -13.20 24.21 -2.90
N GLN A 183 -13.27 25.13 -1.94
CA GLN A 183 -12.46 26.34 -1.93
C GLN A 183 -11.19 26.12 -1.10
N ALA A 184 -10.02 26.41 -1.67
CA ALA A 184 -8.77 26.42 -0.92
C ALA A 184 -8.75 27.59 0.09
N LEU A 185 -8.27 27.31 1.30
CA LEU A 185 -7.99 28.31 2.33
C LEU A 185 -6.55 28.83 2.16
N ASP A 186 -6.24 29.94 2.82
CA ASP A 186 -4.87 30.43 2.98
C ASP A 186 -4.08 29.57 3.99
N LEU A 187 -3.99 28.27 3.75
CA LEU A 187 -3.22 27.31 4.52
C LEU A 187 -2.50 26.39 3.54
N PHE A 188 -1.21 26.66 3.35
CA PHE A 188 -0.32 25.88 2.51
C PHE A 188 0.96 25.62 3.29
N PHE A 189 1.14 24.37 3.72
CA PHE A 189 2.33 23.93 4.41
C PHE A 189 2.95 22.78 3.61
N ASN A 190 4.21 22.93 3.22
CA ASN A 190 4.99 21.86 2.58
C ASN A 190 6.43 22.00 3.03
N ARG A 191 6.88 21.11 3.91
CA ARG A 191 8.22 21.14 4.50
C ARG A 191 8.80 19.73 4.54
N TYR A 192 10.12 19.67 4.40
CA TYR A 192 10.90 18.46 4.62
C TYR A 192 11.53 18.50 5.99
N LEU A 193 11.76 17.34 6.60
CA LEU A 193 12.45 17.20 7.87
C LEU A 193 13.69 16.33 7.66
N ASP A 194 14.87 16.84 8.01
CA ASP A 194 16.11 16.07 7.95
C ASP A 194 16.41 15.48 9.33
N ASN A 195 16.13 14.19 9.48
CA ASN A 195 16.52 13.48 10.69
C ASN A 195 17.98 13.04 10.54
N PRO A 196 18.86 13.29 11.53
CA PRO A 196 20.27 12.88 11.46
C PRO A 196 20.46 11.36 11.35
N ASN A 197 19.42 10.57 11.63
CA ASN A 197 19.42 9.12 11.51
C ASN A 197 18.89 8.61 10.16
N PHE A 198 18.52 9.49 9.22
CA PHE A 198 18.19 9.05 7.86
C PHE A 198 19.45 8.63 7.08
N SER A 199 19.23 7.85 6.02
CA SER A 199 20.31 7.56 5.07
C SER A 199 20.68 8.81 4.26
N ALA A 200 21.90 8.84 3.73
CA ALA A 200 22.32 9.91 2.83
C ALA A 200 21.42 10.01 1.58
N GLU A 201 20.84 8.90 1.13
CA GLU A 201 19.92 8.87 0.00
C GLU A 201 18.65 9.69 0.24
N ILE A 202 18.05 9.61 1.44
CA ILE A 202 16.87 10.38 1.80
C ILE A 202 17.18 11.88 1.77
N LYS A 203 18.34 12.28 2.29
CA LYS A 203 18.81 13.67 2.25
C LYS A 203 19.06 14.15 0.82
N LEU A 204 19.68 13.33 -0.02
CA LEU A 204 19.88 13.63 -1.45
C LEU A 204 18.56 13.74 -2.21
N ARG A 205 17.56 12.91 -1.88
CA ARG A 205 16.20 13.05 -2.42
C ARG A 205 15.60 14.40 -2.04
N GLY A 206 15.68 14.78 -0.77
CA GLY A 206 15.19 16.07 -0.30
C GLY A 206 15.84 17.25 -1.02
N LEU A 207 17.18 17.25 -1.13
CA LEU A 207 17.92 18.27 -1.89
C LEU A 207 17.46 18.37 -3.34
N LYS A 208 17.23 17.22 -3.99
CA LYS A 208 16.72 17.16 -5.37
C LYS A 208 15.30 17.74 -5.49
N GLU A 209 14.43 17.44 -4.52
CA GLU A 209 13.04 17.89 -4.56
C GLU A 209 12.90 19.37 -4.22
N THR A 210 13.72 19.89 -3.32
CA THR A 210 13.68 21.30 -2.91
C THR A 210 14.57 22.21 -3.76
N GLN A 211 15.54 21.66 -4.50
CA GLN A 211 16.54 22.41 -5.27
C GLN A 211 17.34 23.42 -4.41
N LEU A 212 17.51 23.12 -3.12
CA LEU A 212 18.24 23.96 -2.18
C LEU A 212 19.72 23.58 -2.16
N THR A 213 20.58 24.51 -1.75
CA THR A 213 21.94 24.15 -1.35
C THR A 213 21.91 23.31 -0.07
N LEU A 214 22.98 22.56 0.20
CA LEU A 214 23.08 21.73 1.42
C LEU A 214 22.89 22.56 2.71
N ALA A 215 23.54 23.72 2.80
CA ALA A 215 23.44 24.58 3.99
C ALA A 215 22.03 25.16 4.18
N GLU A 216 21.34 25.51 3.10
CA GLU A 216 19.96 25.99 3.16
C GLU A 216 19.00 24.86 3.51
N TYR A 217 19.21 23.66 2.95
CA TYR A 217 18.42 22.48 3.26
C TYR A 217 18.53 22.14 4.75
N ASP A 218 19.75 22.04 5.29
CA ASP A 218 19.98 21.74 6.71
C ASP A 218 19.26 22.73 7.63
N ARG A 219 19.28 24.02 7.28
CA ARG A 219 18.60 25.07 8.04
C ARG A 219 17.07 25.00 7.92
N GLN A 220 16.55 24.77 6.72
CA GLN A 220 15.10 24.78 6.46
C GLN A 220 14.39 23.49 6.87
N THR A 221 15.15 22.40 6.99
CA THR A 221 14.64 21.07 7.32
C THR A 221 14.99 20.61 8.72
N ASP A 222 15.62 21.49 9.53
CA ASP A 222 15.81 21.26 10.95
C ASP A 222 14.47 20.85 11.62
N PRO A 223 14.39 19.65 12.22
CA PRO A 223 13.12 19.12 12.71
C PRO A 223 12.42 20.05 13.71
N VAL A 224 13.15 20.66 14.64
CA VAL A 224 12.53 21.56 15.64
C VAL A 224 11.93 22.78 14.95
N THR A 225 12.67 23.40 14.02
CA THR A 225 12.21 24.56 13.25
C THR A 225 10.94 24.25 12.46
N VAL A 226 10.92 23.12 11.75
CA VAL A 226 9.76 22.71 10.95
C VAL A 226 8.56 22.39 11.82
N LEU A 227 8.75 21.69 12.94
CA LEU A 227 7.66 21.33 13.86
C LEU A 227 7.07 22.57 14.55
N LYS A 228 7.90 23.56 14.92
CA LYS A 228 7.39 24.85 15.41
C LYS A 228 6.55 25.56 14.36
N ALA A 229 7.02 25.62 13.12
CA ALA A 229 6.24 26.18 12.02
C ALA A 229 4.91 25.43 11.83
N PHE A 230 4.92 24.09 11.90
CA PHE A 230 3.69 23.29 11.85
C PHE A 230 2.72 23.64 12.99
N ILE A 231 3.22 23.78 14.22
CA ILE A 231 2.40 24.16 15.38
C ILE A 231 1.74 25.53 15.16
N HIS A 232 2.51 26.54 14.73
CA HIS A 232 2.01 27.91 14.56
C HIS A 232 1.15 28.11 13.32
N GLU A 233 1.53 27.52 12.19
CA GLU A 233 0.85 27.74 10.91
C GLU A 233 -0.35 26.80 10.73
N VAL A 234 -0.29 25.58 11.27
CA VAL A 234 -1.33 24.55 11.10
C VAL A 234 -2.14 24.36 12.37
N LEU A 235 -1.52 23.92 13.47
CA LEU A 235 -2.26 23.51 14.67
C LEU A 235 -2.95 24.68 15.38
N ALA A 236 -2.34 25.85 15.40
CA ALA A 236 -2.93 27.05 15.99
C ALA A 236 -4.25 27.47 15.33
N ARG A 237 -4.50 27.05 14.07
CA ARG A 237 -5.76 27.29 13.37
C ARG A 237 -6.91 26.39 13.85
N GLN A 238 -6.59 25.32 14.59
CA GLN A 238 -7.56 24.39 15.19
C GLN A 238 -8.56 23.80 14.18
N LEU A 239 -8.13 23.61 12.93
CA LEU A 239 -8.93 22.93 11.93
C LEU A 239 -8.88 21.40 12.16
N PRO A 240 -9.98 20.68 11.93
CA PRO A 240 -9.94 19.22 11.86
C PRO A 240 -8.94 18.74 10.80
N LEU A 241 -8.16 17.71 11.13
CA LEU A 241 -7.18 17.13 10.22
C LEU A 241 -7.81 15.99 9.41
N VAL A 242 -7.67 16.04 8.09
CA VAL A 242 -8.16 15.01 7.17
C VAL A 242 -6.98 14.22 6.64
N PHE A 243 -7.00 12.90 6.83
CA PHE A 243 -6.01 11.96 6.31
C PHE A 243 -6.67 11.02 5.30
N TRP A 244 -5.89 10.43 4.39
CA TRP A 244 -6.38 9.24 3.69
C TRP A 244 -6.51 8.06 4.66
N ASP A 245 -5.41 7.60 5.25
CA ASP A 245 -5.38 6.64 6.36
C ASP A 245 -4.52 7.23 7.47
N LYS A 246 -5.12 7.62 8.59
CA LYS A 246 -4.39 8.33 9.66
C LYS A 246 -3.36 7.46 10.39
N SER A 247 -3.36 6.14 10.19
CA SER A 247 -2.70 5.19 11.09
C SER A 247 -1.20 5.43 11.23
N ASN A 248 -0.49 5.66 10.11
CA ASN A 248 0.95 5.93 10.15
C ASN A 248 1.23 7.41 10.31
N ASP A 249 0.54 8.27 9.58
CA ASP A 249 0.73 9.73 9.61
C ASP A 249 0.56 10.29 11.01
N LEU A 250 -0.57 10.01 11.67
CA LEU A 250 -0.84 10.54 13.00
C LEU A 250 0.10 9.92 14.04
N ARG A 251 0.42 8.62 13.93
CA ARG A 251 1.33 7.93 14.85
C ARG A 251 2.73 8.52 14.79
N LEU A 252 3.28 8.67 13.60
CA LEU A 252 4.63 9.21 13.39
C LEU A 252 4.68 10.72 13.62
N LEU A 253 3.60 11.46 13.35
CA LEU A 253 3.51 12.88 13.71
C LEU A 253 3.52 13.07 15.22
N ARG A 254 2.70 12.33 15.97
CA ARG A 254 2.70 12.35 17.43
C ARG A 254 4.05 11.99 18.00
N HIS A 255 4.68 10.94 17.46
CA HIS A 255 6.01 10.51 17.86
C HIS A 255 7.06 11.59 17.61
N THR A 256 7.10 12.15 16.40
CA THR A 256 8.08 13.17 16.01
C THR A 256 7.95 14.44 16.86
N LEU A 257 6.72 14.86 17.19
CA LEU A 257 6.45 15.94 18.13
C LEU A 257 6.90 15.58 19.55
N ALA A 258 6.62 14.36 20.03
CA ALA A 258 7.02 13.94 21.37
C ALA A 258 8.55 13.87 21.55
N VAL A 259 9.29 13.40 20.55
CA VAL A 259 10.77 13.36 20.57
C VAL A 259 11.37 14.76 20.73
N ASN A 260 10.69 15.79 20.23
CA ASN A 260 11.16 17.17 20.27
C ASN A 260 10.40 18.02 21.31
N PHE A 261 9.65 17.40 22.21
CA PHE A 261 8.68 18.09 23.08
C PHE A 261 9.31 19.17 23.96
N ASP A 262 10.50 18.92 24.50
CA ASP A 262 11.20 19.85 25.38
C ASP A 262 11.76 21.08 24.63
N ALA A 263 11.89 21.00 23.30
CA ALA A 263 12.31 22.13 22.47
C ALA A 263 11.19 23.15 22.24
N PHE A 264 9.94 22.79 22.57
CA PHE A 264 8.77 23.64 22.43
C PHE A 264 8.55 24.50 23.68
N SER A 265 8.12 25.73 23.46
CA SER A 265 7.65 26.64 24.50
C SER A 265 6.37 26.13 25.18
N ALA A 266 6.05 26.65 26.36
CA ALA A 266 4.82 26.29 27.06
C ALA A 266 3.55 26.58 26.23
N ALA A 267 3.54 27.63 25.42
CA ALA A 267 2.42 27.95 24.52
C ALA A 267 2.28 26.92 23.39
N GLU A 268 3.39 26.50 22.79
CA GLU A 268 3.40 25.44 21.78
C GLU A 268 2.97 24.09 22.37
N GLN A 269 3.47 23.74 23.55
CA GLN A 269 3.06 22.52 24.28
C GLN A 269 1.56 22.54 24.63
N ALA A 270 1.00 23.70 24.98
CA ALA A 270 -0.44 23.85 25.23
C ALA A 270 -1.26 23.56 23.97
N LEU A 271 -0.82 24.00 22.79
CA LEU A 271 -1.46 23.66 21.50
C LEU A 271 -1.40 22.14 21.22
N LEU A 272 -0.28 21.49 21.54
CA LEU A 272 -0.13 20.03 21.40
C LEU A 272 -1.04 19.24 22.34
N ASN A 273 -1.35 19.79 23.52
CA ASN A 273 -2.23 19.15 24.50
C ASN A 273 -3.73 19.25 24.13
N MET A 274 -4.08 20.05 23.12
CA MET A 274 -5.48 20.22 22.74
C MET A 274 -6.10 18.94 22.18
N LYS A 275 -7.43 18.88 22.27
CA LYS A 275 -8.22 17.84 21.61
C LYS A 275 -8.09 17.98 20.10
N LEU A 276 -7.70 16.90 19.44
CA LEU A 276 -7.57 16.84 17.99
C LEU A 276 -8.83 16.20 17.38
N ALA A 277 -9.42 16.84 16.37
CA ALA A 277 -10.46 16.23 15.54
C ALA A 277 -9.82 15.72 14.25
N VAL A 278 -10.08 14.45 13.90
CA VAL A 278 -9.52 13.82 12.70
C VAL A 278 -10.60 13.20 11.86
N PHE A 279 -10.50 13.28 10.55
CA PHE A 279 -11.34 12.55 9.60
C PHE A 279 -10.46 11.64 8.75
N ASP A 280 -10.96 10.44 8.46
CA ASP A 280 -10.18 9.37 7.83
C ASP A 280 -10.89 8.94 6.53
N GLY A 281 -10.27 9.27 5.40
CA GLY A 281 -10.79 9.02 4.06
C GLY A 281 -10.94 7.54 3.74
N SER A 282 -10.09 6.67 4.29
CA SER A 282 -10.12 5.21 4.08
C SER A 282 -11.32 4.59 4.79
N ILE A 283 -11.63 5.06 6.01
CA ILE A 283 -12.83 4.67 6.75
C ILE A 283 -14.07 5.19 6.03
N TYR A 284 -14.06 6.44 5.59
CA TYR A 284 -15.18 7.02 4.86
C TYR A 284 -15.45 6.30 3.54
N THR A 285 -14.40 5.93 2.80
CA THR A 285 -14.50 5.12 1.58
C THR A 285 -15.24 3.81 1.85
N ASN A 286 -14.92 3.14 2.96
CA ASN A 286 -15.62 1.93 3.37
C ASN A 286 -17.11 2.16 3.67
N GLN A 287 -17.47 3.31 4.25
CA GLN A 287 -18.87 3.68 4.44
C GLN A 287 -19.58 3.87 3.09
N VAL A 288 -18.93 4.56 2.14
CA VAL A 288 -19.50 4.80 0.80
C VAL A 288 -19.68 3.49 0.02
N ILE A 289 -18.69 2.60 0.04
CA ILE A 289 -18.78 1.29 -0.66
C ILE A 289 -19.89 0.44 -0.06
N ASN A 290 -20.00 0.40 1.27
CA ASN A 290 -20.95 -0.47 1.95
C ASN A 290 -22.38 0.09 2.04
N ARG A 291 -22.63 1.33 1.59
CA ARG A 291 -23.94 2.00 1.75
C ARG A 291 -25.13 1.24 1.16
N SER A 292 -24.90 0.41 0.15
CA SER A 292 -25.92 -0.41 -0.52
C SER A 292 -25.76 -1.91 -0.27
N ASN A 293 -24.90 -2.32 0.66
CA ASN A 293 -24.64 -3.73 0.93
C ASN A 293 -25.67 -4.31 1.93
N HIS A 294 -26.44 -5.30 1.48
CA HIS A 294 -27.50 -5.92 2.28
C HIS A 294 -27.03 -7.08 3.18
N ARG A 295 -25.80 -7.60 3.01
CA ARG A 295 -25.27 -8.72 3.82
C ARG A 295 -23.98 -8.33 4.54
N LYS A 296 -24.02 -8.43 5.87
CA LYS A 296 -22.98 -8.05 6.86
C LYS A 296 -22.50 -6.59 6.70
N LYS A 297 -22.83 -5.77 7.69
CA LYS A 297 -22.61 -4.32 7.72
C LYS A 297 -21.14 -3.87 7.70
N ASP A 298 -20.17 -4.79 7.82
CA ASP A 298 -18.78 -4.45 8.11
C ASP A 298 -17.77 -5.19 7.21
N THR A 299 -17.96 -5.16 5.88
CA THR A 299 -16.86 -5.59 4.99
C THR A 299 -15.84 -4.46 4.90
N HIS A 300 -14.64 -4.69 5.41
CA HIS A 300 -13.56 -3.70 5.33
C HIS A 300 -12.71 -3.94 4.07
N HIS A 301 -12.54 -2.88 3.29
CA HIS A 301 -11.78 -2.83 2.05
C HIS A 301 -10.52 -2.00 2.27
N TYR A 302 -9.37 -2.63 2.08
CA TYR A 302 -8.06 -1.97 2.10
C TYR A 302 -7.73 -1.48 0.69
N LEU A 303 -8.18 -0.27 0.34
CA LEU A 303 -7.94 0.34 -0.95
C LEU A 303 -6.88 1.45 -0.82
N PRO A 304 -5.80 1.44 -1.63
CA PRO A 304 -4.82 2.52 -1.61
C PRO A 304 -5.40 3.80 -2.21
N LEU A 305 -4.93 4.97 -1.73
CA LEU A 305 -5.39 6.30 -2.17
C LEU A 305 -5.42 6.41 -3.69
N ASN A 306 -4.27 6.15 -4.33
CA ASN A 306 -4.12 6.26 -5.79
C ASN A 306 -4.99 5.23 -6.55
N GLY A 307 -5.31 4.09 -5.94
CA GLY A 307 -6.24 3.12 -6.52
C GLY A 307 -7.68 3.64 -6.55
N VAL A 308 -8.13 4.25 -5.45
CA VAL A 308 -9.46 4.89 -5.38
C VAL A 308 -9.52 6.13 -6.26
N ALA A 309 -8.46 6.95 -6.25
CA ALA A 309 -8.33 8.10 -7.14
C ALA A 309 -8.51 7.70 -8.61
N GLY A 310 -7.85 6.64 -9.06
CA GLY A 310 -8.01 6.12 -10.42
C GLY A 310 -9.45 5.70 -10.76
N LEU A 311 -10.17 5.06 -9.83
CA LEU A 311 -11.59 4.71 -10.01
C LEU A 311 -12.49 5.94 -10.14
N LEU A 312 -12.08 7.05 -9.55
CA LEU A 312 -12.79 8.34 -9.57
C LEU A 312 -12.28 9.27 -10.68
N ASN A 313 -11.43 8.76 -11.58
CA ASN A 313 -10.80 9.52 -12.65
C ASN A 313 -9.98 10.74 -12.15
N ILE A 314 -9.28 10.56 -11.03
CA ILE A 314 -8.33 11.51 -10.44
C ILE A 314 -6.93 10.94 -10.64
N PHE A 315 -6.04 11.73 -11.24
CA PHE A 315 -4.67 11.33 -11.54
C PHE A 315 -3.66 12.14 -10.71
N ASN A 316 -2.83 11.44 -9.94
CA ASN A 316 -1.66 12.01 -9.27
C ASN A 316 -0.39 11.66 -10.07
N PRO A 317 0.27 12.65 -10.73
CA PRO A 317 1.52 12.42 -11.47
C PRO A 317 2.75 12.22 -10.55
N HIS A 318 2.64 12.55 -9.27
CA HIS A 318 3.75 12.55 -8.31
C HIS A 318 3.36 11.75 -7.06
N GLN A 319 3.08 10.46 -7.25
CA GLN A 319 2.84 9.54 -6.13
C GLN A 319 4.08 9.45 -5.23
N HIS A 320 3.86 9.22 -3.94
CA HIS A 320 4.89 9.25 -2.91
C HIS A 320 5.48 10.65 -2.71
N ASN A 321 4.60 11.65 -2.78
CA ASN A 321 4.92 13.02 -2.41
C ASN A 321 3.76 13.58 -1.59
N ALA A 322 4.05 13.93 -0.34
CA ALA A 322 3.02 14.30 0.64
C ALA A 322 2.12 15.45 0.16
N LEU A 323 2.67 16.42 -0.58
CA LEU A 323 1.88 17.54 -1.10
C LEU A 323 0.82 17.07 -2.11
N TRP A 324 1.24 16.22 -3.03
CA TRP A 324 0.37 15.71 -4.08
C TRP A 324 -0.62 14.68 -3.54
N ASP A 325 -0.20 13.84 -2.59
CA ASP A 325 -1.08 12.87 -1.95
C ASP A 325 -2.10 13.55 -1.01
N ALA A 326 -1.75 14.66 -0.34
CA ALA A 326 -2.71 15.52 0.37
C ALA A 326 -3.75 16.14 -0.59
N GLN A 327 -3.32 16.73 -1.71
CA GLN A 327 -4.24 17.26 -2.72
C GLN A 327 -5.14 16.16 -3.31
N THR A 328 -4.58 14.96 -3.53
CA THR A 328 -5.32 13.80 -4.04
C THR A 328 -6.37 13.34 -3.01
N THR A 329 -6.00 13.30 -1.73
CA THR A 329 -6.92 12.97 -0.62
C THR A 329 -8.12 13.92 -0.61
N HIS A 330 -7.89 15.24 -0.73
CA HIS A 330 -8.97 16.22 -0.84
C HIS A 330 -9.93 15.88 -2.00
N CYS A 331 -9.39 15.70 -3.20
CA CYS A 331 -10.17 15.42 -4.40
C CYS A 331 -10.98 14.12 -4.26
N VAL A 332 -10.37 13.06 -3.71
CA VAL A 332 -11.02 11.76 -3.51
C VAL A 332 -12.15 11.87 -2.49
N VAL A 333 -11.91 12.50 -1.33
CA VAL A 333 -12.92 12.66 -0.28
C VAL A 333 -14.14 13.43 -0.81
N ASN A 334 -13.92 14.51 -1.56
CA ASN A 334 -15.00 15.29 -2.16
C ASN A 334 -15.75 14.51 -3.26
N ALA A 335 -15.06 13.71 -4.08
CA ALA A 335 -15.70 12.87 -5.08
C ALA A 335 -16.54 11.76 -4.43
N LEU A 336 -16.05 11.14 -3.37
CA LEU A 336 -16.79 10.16 -2.56
C LEU A 336 -18.02 10.79 -1.88
N ALA A 337 -17.93 12.03 -1.42
CA ALA A 337 -19.07 12.75 -0.85
C ALA A 337 -20.20 12.91 -1.86
N LYS A 338 -19.88 13.25 -3.11
CA LYS A 338 -20.86 13.34 -4.22
C LYS A 338 -21.52 11.98 -4.47
N ILE A 339 -20.74 10.91 -4.47
CA ILE A 339 -21.28 9.55 -4.60
C ILE A 339 -22.22 9.27 -3.45
N GLN A 340 -21.80 9.52 -2.20
CA GLN A 340 -22.59 9.27 -1.00
C GLN A 340 -23.94 9.99 -1.00
N GLN A 341 -23.98 11.22 -1.53
CA GLN A 341 -25.20 12.02 -1.68
C GLN A 341 -26.09 11.57 -2.85
N THR A 342 -25.54 10.84 -3.82
CA THR A 342 -26.30 10.33 -4.97
C THR A 342 -27.15 9.13 -4.55
N GLU A 343 -28.45 9.18 -4.83
CA GLU A 343 -29.37 8.07 -4.56
C GLU A 343 -28.95 6.81 -5.33
N PRO A 344 -28.84 5.63 -4.67
CA PRO A 344 -28.47 4.40 -5.36
C PRO A 344 -29.55 3.96 -6.37
N LEU A 345 -29.12 3.61 -7.58
CA LEU A 345 -30.01 2.94 -8.55
C LEU A 345 -30.38 1.54 -8.03
N VAL A 346 -31.64 1.35 -7.68
CA VAL A 346 -32.18 0.04 -7.28
C VAL A 346 -32.58 -0.74 -8.53
N LEU A 347 -31.80 -1.77 -8.85
CA LEU A 347 -32.08 -2.62 -10.00
C LEU A 347 -33.30 -3.51 -9.72
N THR A 348 -34.28 -3.48 -10.62
CA THR A 348 -35.35 -4.47 -10.65
C THR A 348 -34.89 -5.74 -11.36
N ARG A 349 -35.62 -6.84 -11.18
CA ARG A 349 -35.36 -8.09 -11.89
C ARG A 349 -35.27 -7.82 -13.40
N PRO A 350 -34.18 -8.21 -14.10
CA PRO A 350 -34.09 -8.06 -15.55
C PRO A 350 -35.25 -8.81 -16.23
N GLN A 351 -35.95 -8.12 -17.12
CA GLN A 351 -36.99 -8.73 -17.96
C GLN A 351 -36.37 -9.12 -19.30
N ALA A 352 -36.65 -10.34 -19.77
CA ALA A 352 -36.27 -10.75 -21.11
C ALA A 352 -37.18 -10.01 -22.11
N GLY A 353 -36.64 -9.06 -22.89
CA GLY A 353 -37.34 -8.54 -24.07
C GLY A 353 -37.43 -7.03 -24.27
N ILE A 354 -36.77 -6.17 -23.49
CA ILE A 354 -36.73 -4.73 -23.82
C ILE A 354 -35.61 -4.52 -24.86
N ARG A 355 -36.00 -4.38 -26.14
CA ARG A 355 -35.16 -3.70 -27.13
C ARG A 355 -35.15 -2.22 -26.73
N LEU A 356 -33.97 -1.65 -26.47
CA LEU A 356 -33.82 -0.20 -26.46
C LEU A 356 -34.11 0.27 -27.88
N ASP A 357 -35.29 0.88 -28.08
CA ASP A 357 -35.56 1.60 -29.31
C ASP A 357 -34.58 2.76 -29.38
N SER A 358 -33.82 2.78 -30.47
CA SER A 358 -32.85 3.81 -30.81
C SER A 358 -33.53 5.19 -30.75
N VAL A 359 -32.97 6.08 -29.94
CA VAL A 359 -33.33 7.50 -29.93
C VAL A 359 -32.96 8.07 -31.30
N SER A 360 -33.95 8.18 -32.18
CA SER A 360 -33.88 8.94 -33.41
C SER A 360 -35.18 9.69 -33.56
N ASP A 361 -35.22 10.91 -33.01
CA ASP A 361 -35.90 12.04 -33.62
C ASP A 361 -35.45 13.33 -32.91
N VAL A 362 -34.33 13.87 -33.37
CA VAL A 362 -34.12 15.33 -33.35
C VAL A 362 -34.42 15.75 -34.79
N GLY A 363 -35.53 16.45 -34.95
CA GLY A 363 -36.01 16.92 -36.24
C GLY A 363 -34.95 17.76 -36.95
N VAL A 364 -34.76 17.46 -38.24
CA VAL A 364 -34.19 18.38 -39.21
C VAL A 364 -35.10 18.34 -40.44
N GLU A 365 -35.39 19.53 -40.91
CA GLU A 365 -36.45 19.94 -41.83
C GLU A 365 -36.39 19.32 -43.24
N ASP A 366 -37.57 19.29 -43.86
CA ASP A 366 -37.87 19.00 -45.26
C ASP A 366 -37.01 19.77 -46.28
N VAL A 367 -36.45 19.06 -47.27
CA VAL A 367 -36.39 19.51 -48.69
C VAL A 367 -36.43 18.29 -49.63
N PRO A 368 -37.24 18.30 -50.72
CA PRO A 368 -37.61 17.10 -51.48
C PRO A 368 -36.86 16.96 -52.82
N GLN A 369 -36.47 15.74 -53.22
CA GLN A 369 -36.19 15.39 -54.63
C GLN A 369 -36.51 13.92 -54.98
N SER A 370 -37.58 13.78 -55.75
CA SER A 370 -37.78 12.99 -57.00
C SER A 370 -37.30 11.53 -57.14
N ALA A 371 -38.28 10.67 -57.50
CA ALA A 371 -38.33 9.53 -58.44
C ALA A 371 -36.98 9.08 -59.09
N ASP A 372 -36.65 7.81 -59.28
CA ASP A 372 -37.42 6.66 -59.77
C ASP A 372 -36.57 5.36 -59.65
N ASP A 373 -37.16 4.20 -59.94
CA ASP A 373 -36.52 2.91 -60.30
C ASP A 373 -36.03 1.86 -59.25
N GLN A 374 -36.91 0.87 -59.05
CA GLN A 374 -36.75 -0.60 -59.17
C GLN A 374 -35.57 -1.39 -58.52
N GLN A 375 -35.95 -2.16 -57.47
CA GLN A 375 -35.54 -3.56 -57.08
C GLN A 375 -34.06 -3.91 -56.76
N PRO A 376 -33.76 -5.02 -56.02
CA PRO A 376 -34.46 -5.69 -54.92
C PRO A 376 -33.56 -5.90 -53.66
N MET A 377 -34.19 -6.43 -52.61
CA MET A 377 -33.64 -6.85 -51.31
C MET A 377 -32.18 -7.35 -51.30
N VAL A 378 -31.31 -6.64 -50.58
CA VAL A 378 -30.12 -7.24 -49.95
C VAL A 378 -30.46 -7.48 -48.48
N SER A 379 -30.84 -8.71 -48.18
CA SER A 379 -30.98 -9.19 -46.81
C SER A 379 -29.59 -9.40 -46.21
N GLN A 380 -29.25 -8.65 -45.16
CA GLN A 380 -28.09 -8.91 -44.31
C GLN A 380 -28.42 -8.61 -42.84
N PRO A 381 -27.83 -9.33 -41.89
CA PRO A 381 -28.44 -10.54 -41.36
C PRO A 381 -28.94 -10.36 -39.92
N LYS A 382 -30.03 -11.06 -39.58
CA LYS A 382 -30.41 -11.36 -38.19
C LYS A 382 -29.19 -11.92 -37.46
N MET A 383 -28.59 -11.14 -36.56
CA MET A 383 -27.63 -11.67 -35.58
C MET A 383 -28.36 -12.66 -34.67
N LEU A 384 -28.29 -13.94 -35.04
CA LEU A 384 -28.67 -15.06 -34.20
C LEU A 384 -27.78 -15.02 -32.95
N VAL A 385 -28.40 -14.86 -31.78
CA VAL A 385 -27.72 -15.10 -30.50
C VAL A 385 -27.26 -16.56 -30.51
N PRO A 386 -25.95 -16.86 -30.45
CA PRO A 386 -25.47 -18.21 -30.65
C PRO A 386 -25.74 -19.07 -29.42
N THR A 387 -26.48 -20.16 -29.61
CA THR A 387 -26.62 -21.20 -28.60
C THR A 387 -25.37 -22.11 -28.58
N PRO A 388 -25.01 -22.71 -27.44
CA PRO A 388 -23.90 -23.67 -27.34
C PRO A 388 -23.92 -24.79 -28.39
N ALA A 389 -25.11 -25.21 -28.84
CA ALA A 389 -25.28 -26.21 -29.89
C ALA A 389 -24.68 -25.77 -31.25
N ILE A 390 -24.81 -24.49 -31.59
CA ILE A 390 -24.27 -23.92 -32.84
C ILE A 390 -22.74 -23.95 -32.82
N PHE A 391 -22.11 -23.67 -31.68
CA PHE A 391 -20.66 -23.77 -31.52
C PHE A 391 -20.16 -25.21 -31.71
N CYS A 392 -20.89 -26.20 -31.19
CA CYS A 392 -20.54 -27.60 -31.36
C CYS A 392 -20.68 -28.07 -32.81
N GLN A 393 -21.75 -27.66 -33.50
CA GLN A 393 -21.96 -28.00 -34.91
C GLN A 393 -20.84 -27.43 -35.79
N LEU A 394 -20.45 -26.17 -35.57
CA LEU A 394 -19.37 -25.54 -36.33
C LEU A 394 -17.99 -26.14 -36.04
N ARG A 395 -17.77 -26.65 -34.81
CA ARG A 395 -16.58 -27.44 -34.49
C ARG A 395 -16.58 -28.80 -35.20
N ALA A 396 -17.74 -29.46 -35.31
CA ALA A 396 -17.88 -30.71 -36.04
C ALA A 396 -17.62 -30.55 -37.55
N THR A 397 -17.92 -29.37 -38.11
CA THR A 397 -17.59 -29.03 -39.51
C THR A 397 -16.13 -28.58 -39.71
N GLY A 398 -15.26 -28.72 -38.71
CA GLY A 398 -13.83 -28.47 -38.83
C GLY A 398 -13.35 -27.04 -38.56
N LYS A 399 -14.25 -26.07 -38.29
CA LYS A 399 -13.83 -24.69 -37.96
C LYS A 399 -13.12 -24.61 -36.62
N THR A 400 -12.13 -23.75 -36.49
CA THR A 400 -11.36 -23.53 -35.24
C THR A 400 -12.14 -22.70 -34.23
N TYR A 401 -11.76 -22.77 -32.94
CA TYR A 401 -12.37 -21.93 -31.89
C TYR A 401 -12.23 -20.43 -32.16
N ARG A 402 -11.16 -20.02 -32.85
CA ARG A 402 -10.89 -18.62 -33.18
C ARG A 402 -11.81 -18.10 -34.28
N GLU A 403 -12.03 -18.89 -35.32
CA GLU A 403 -12.95 -18.52 -36.40
C GLU A 403 -14.39 -18.43 -35.91
N ILE A 404 -14.81 -19.36 -35.04
CA ILE A 404 -16.14 -19.32 -34.44
C ILE A 404 -16.27 -18.10 -33.51
N ALA A 405 -15.27 -17.84 -32.67
CA ALA A 405 -15.25 -16.68 -31.78
C ALA A 405 -15.39 -15.35 -32.55
N GLN A 406 -14.63 -15.20 -33.63
CA GLN A 406 -14.69 -14.03 -34.51
C GLN A 406 -16.03 -13.91 -35.22
N GLN A 407 -16.59 -15.03 -35.72
CA GLN A 407 -17.87 -15.04 -36.41
C GLN A 407 -19.03 -14.57 -35.53
N PHE A 408 -18.96 -14.79 -34.21
CA PHE A 408 -20.05 -14.45 -33.28
C PHE A 408 -19.70 -13.35 -32.28
N GLY A 409 -18.54 -12.70 -32.40
CA GLY A 409 -18.11 -11.61 -31.51
C GLY A 409 -17.93 -12.05 -30.05
N VAL A 410 -17.57 -13.31 -29.79
CA VAL A 410 -17.37 -13.87 -28.44
C VAL A 410 -15.91 -14.24 -28.21
N SER A 411 -15.49 -14.40 -26.95
CA SER A 411 -14.13 -14.87 -26.66
C SER A 411 -13.92 -16.33 -27.10
N THR A 412 -12.70 -16.67 -27.52
CA THR A 412 -12.30 -18.06 -27.84
C THR A 412 -12.54 -19.02 -26.67
N SER A 413 -12.30 -18.55 -25.44
CA SER A 413 -12.60 -19.27 -24.20
C SER A 413 -14.10 -19.57 -24.01
N THR A 414 -14.98 -18.69 -24.47
CA THR A 414 -16.45 -18.90 -24.41
C THR A 414 -16.84 -20.07 -25.32
N VAL A 415 -16.33 -20.11 -26.54
CA VAL A 415 -16.57 -21.19 -27.50
C VAL A 415 -16.03 -22.52 -26.98
N TRP A 416 -14.80 -22.53 -26.46
CA TRP A 416 -14.18 -23.75 -25.91
C TRP A 416 -14.96 -24.32 -24.72
N ARG A 417 -15.41 -23.47 -23.78
CA ARG A 417 -16.18 -23.91 -22.61
C ARG A 417 -17.52 -24.52 -23.03
N ALA A 418 -18.21 -23.91 -23.99
CA ALA A 418 -19.48 -24.43 -24.50
C ALA A 418 -19.33 -25.82 -25.12
N VAL A 419 -18.32 -26.00 -25.97
CA VAL A 419 -18.03 -27.27 -26.66
C VAL A 419 -17.60 -28.36 -25.68
N LYS A 420 -16.77 -28.00 -24.68
CA LYS A 420 -16.32 -28.93 -23.64
C LYS A 420 -17.45 -29.38 -22.71
N ARG A 421 -18.44 -28.52 -22.46
CA ARG A 421 -19.57 -28.84 -21.57
C ARG A 421 -20.51 -29.85 -22.22
N GLN A 422 -20.81 -29.70 -23.52
CA GLN A 422 -21.64 -30.67 -24.25
C GLN A 422 -20.94 -32.02 -24.43
N THR A 423 -19.63 -32.04 -24.71
CA THR A 423 -18.87 -33.31 -24.81
C THR A 423 -18.81 -34.06 -23.47
N LYS A 424 -18.70 -33.36 -22.32
CA LYS A 424 -18.83 -34.00 -21.00
C LYS A 424 -20.24 -34.53 -20.74
N SER A 425 -21.28 -33.77 -21.08
CA SER A 425 -22.68 -34.20 -20.92
C SER A 425 -23.06 -35.37 -21.82
N ALA A 426 -22.39 -35.56 -22.96
CA ALA A 426 -22.60 -36.71 -23.85
C ALA A 426 -21.88 -38.00 -23.41
N ILE A 427 -20.95 -37.92 -22.44
CA ILE A 427 -20.22 -39.08 -21.89
C ILE A 427 -20.88 -39.58 -20.58
N THR A 428 -21.85 -38.84 -20.03
CA THR A 428 -22.53 -39.17 -18.77
C THR A 428 -24.00 -39.57 -18.93
N ASN A 429 -24.46 -39.83 -20.15
CA ASN A 429 -25.79 -40.39 -20.46
C ASN A 429 -25.66 -41.64 -21.31
#